data_AF-A0A2D7K4X7-F1
#
_entry.id   AF-A0A2D7K4X7-F1
#
_cell.length_a   1.000
_cell.length_b   1.000
_cell.length_c   1.000
_cell.angle_alpha   90.00
_cell.angle_beta   90.00
_cell.angle_gamma   90.00
#
_symmetry.space_group_name_H-M   'P 1'
#
loop_
_entity.id
_entity.type
_entity.pdbx_description
1 polymer ?
#
loop_
_entity_poly.entity_id
_entity_poly.type
_entity_poly.pdbx_seq_one_letter_code
_entity_poly.pdbx_strand_id
1 'polypeptide(L)'
;MKSSLSLKTALIPLIVLIGLLAFNVIVYGDDALSGSNQFILLIGGAVAAMVGFANKISYQTMLDKVADNLKSVTCVILILLFVGA
;
A
#
# COMPACT_ATOMS: atom_id res chain seq x y z
N MET A 1 -2.47 7.49 -24.18
CA MET A 1 -1.09 7.93 -23.88
C MET A 1 -0.60 7.09 -22.70
N LYS A 2 0.27 6.09 -22.95
CA LYS A 2 0.72 5.11 -21.95
C LYS A 2 1.85 5.74 -21.14
N SER A 3 1.50 6.58 -20.15
CA SER A 3 2.45 7.02 -19.13
C SER A 3 2.74 5.82 -18.23
N SER A 4 3.67 4.97 -18.66
CA SER A 4 4.30 3.99 -17.80
C SER A 4 4.84 4.76 -16.61
N LEU A 5 4.29 4.49 -15.42
CA LEU A 5 4.83 5.02 -14.18
C LEU A 5 6.32 4.66 -14.20
N SER A 6 7.20 5.67 -14.19
CA SER A 6 8.63 5.38 -14.07
C SER A 6 8.81 4.60 -12.78
N LEU A 7 9.51 3.46 -12.84
CA LEU A 7 9.77 2.64 -11.67
C LEU A 7 10.32 3.48 -10.50
N LYS A 8 11.09 4.52 -10.84
CA LYS A 8 11.64 5.52 -9.91
C LYS A 8 10.56 6.24 -9.09
N THR A 9 9.45 6.58 -9.70
CA THR A 9 8.36 7.30 -9.03
C THR A 9 7.52 6.37 -8.16
N ALA A 10 7.35 5.11 -8.58
CA ALA A 10 6.67 4.07 -7.80
C ALA A 10 7.43 3.68 -6.52
N LEU A 11 8.76 3.81 -6.53
CA LEU A 11 9.61 3.51 -5.38
C LEU A 11 9.45 4.49 -4.23
N ILE A 12 8.98 5.72 -4.47
CA ILE A 12 8.85 6.76 -3.45
C ILE A 12 7.88 6.33 -2.32
N PRO A 13 6.60 6.02 -2.60
CA PRO A 13 5.69 5.58 -1.54
C PRO A 13 6.13 4.26 -0.89
N LEU A 14 6.82 3.38 -1.63
CA LEU A 14 7.37 2.13 -1.08
C LEU A 14 8.46 2.38 -0.05
N ILE A 15 9.45 3.22 -0.36
CA ILE A 15 10.56 3.53 0.55
C ILE A 15 10.04 4.27 1.78
N VAL A 16 9.11 5.21 1.61
CA VAL A 16 8.47 5.92 2.72
C VAL A 16 7.73 4.94 3.63
N LEU A 17 6.95 4.02 3.07
CA LEU A 17 6.21 3.04 3.86
C LEU A 17 7.15 2.10 4.63
N ILE A 18 8.19 1.55 3.98
CA ILE A 18 9.15 0.67 4.62
C ILE A 18 9.91 1.41 5.73
N GLY A 19 10.34 2.66 5.48
CA GLY A 19 11.02 3.47 6.49
C GLY A 19 10.15 3.76 7.70
N LEU A 20 8.87 4.10 7.49
CA LEU A 20 7.92 4.33 8.58
C LEU A 20 7.65 3.06 9.38
N LEU A 21 7.46 1.92 8.73
CA LEU A 21 7.27 0.63 9.41
C LEU A 21 8.51 0.21 10.21
N ALA A 22 9.71 0.36 9.63
CA ALA A 22 10.96 0.07 10.33
C ALA A 22 11.12 0.96 11.56
N PHE A 23 10.87 2.26 11.43
CA PHE A 23 10.88 3.20 12.56
C PHE A 23 9.85 2.79 13.63
N ASN A 24 8.67 2.35 13.21
CA ASN A 24 7.62 1.93 14.13
C ASN A 24 8.04 0.74 14.99
N VAL A 25 8.64 -0.27 14.38
CA VAL A 25 9.12 -1.47 15.08
C VAL A 25 10.29 -1.12 16.02
N ILE A 26 11.17 -0.20 15.64
CA ILE A 26 12.28 0.24 16.51
C ILE A 26 11.75 0.97 17.76
N VAL A 27 10.69 1.77 17.62
CA VAL A 27 10.16 2.59 18.71
C VAL A 27 9.18 1.82 19.60
N TYR A 28 8.25 1.07 19.00
CA TYR A 28 7.14 0.43 19.71
C TYR A 28 7.33 -1.07 19.91
N GLY A 29 8.35 -1.70 19.30
CA GLY A 29 8.60 -3.14 19.44
C GLY A 29 7.35 -3.96 19.11
N ASP A 30 6.95 -4.83 20.03
CA ASP A 30 5.75 -5.68 19.89
C ASP A 30 4.44 -4.88 19.97
N ASP A 31 4.43 -3.72 20.62
CA ASP A 31 3.24 -2.85 20.72
C ASP A 31 2.95 -2.09 19.41
N ALA A 32 3.87 -2.12 18.43
CA ALA A 32 3.67 -1.56 17.08
C ALA A 32 2.43 -2.16 16.38
N LEU A 33 2.13 -3.42 16.69
CA LEU A 33 1.01 -4.17 16.13
C LEU A 33 -0.35 -3.76 16.72
N SER A 34 -0.38 -3.06 17.87
CA SER A 34 -1.61 -2.69 18.58
C SER A 34 -2.40 -1.54 17.93
N GLY A 35 -1.87 -0.92 16.87
CA GLY A 35 -2.59 0.09 16.08
C GLY A 35 -1.69 1.00 15.23
N SER A 36 -0.44 1.17 15.63
CA SER A 36 0.51 2.10 14.99
C SER A 36 0.77 1.76 13.51
N ASN A 37 0.81 0.47 13.16
CA ASN A 37 0.90 0.02 11.77
C ASN A 37 -0.27 0.47 10.88
N GLN A 38 -1.50 0.51 11.42
CA GLN A 38 -2.68 0.91 10.63
C GLN A 38 -2.61 2.40 10.25
N PHE A 39 -2.13 3.25 11.16
CA PHE A 39 -1.92 4.66 10.89
C PHE A 39 -0.80 4.90 9.87
N ILE A 40 0.29 4.13 9.95
CA ILE A 40 1.38 4.19 8.98
C ILE A 40 0.92 3.78 7.58
N LEU A 41 0.07 2.75 7.47
CA LEU A 41 -0.51 2.34 6.20
C LEU A 41 -1.38 3.44 5.58
N LEU A 42 -2.16 4.18 6.40
CA LEU A 42 -2.93 5.33 5.93
C LEU A 42 -2.01 6.45 5.41
N ILE A 43 -0.90 6.74 6.10
CA ILE A 43 0.11 7.70 5.65
C ILE A 43 0.75 7.23 4.34
N GLY A 44 1.14 5.96 4.24
CA GLY A 44 1.70 5.38 3.02
C GLY A 44 0.74 5.48 1.83
N GLY A 45 -0.56 5.24 2.06
CA GLY A 45 -1.62 5.46 1.08
C GLY A 45 -1.78 6.92 0.67
N ALA A 46 -1.70 7.86 1.62
CA ALA A 46 -1.76 9.29 1.33
C ALA A 46 -0.56 9.75 0.48
N VAL A 47 0.65 9.26 0.78
CA VAL A 47 1.86 9.53 -0.01
C VAL A 47 1.73 8.93 -1.42
N ALA A 48 1.20 7.70 -1.54
CA ALA A 48 0.95 7.08 -2.83
C ALA A 48 -0.06 7.87 -3.68
N ALA A 49 -1.14 8.37 -3.06
CA ALA A 49 -2.13 9.21 -3.72
C ALA A 49 -1.52 10.55 -4.17
N MET A 50 -0.70 11.20 -3.32
CA MET A 50 0.00 12.44 -3.65
C MET A 50 0.94 12.26 -4.85
N VAL A 51 1.72 11.17 -4.86
CA VAL A 51 2.59 10.82 -5.99
C VAL A 51 1.75 10.50 -7.24
N GLY A 52 0.63 9.79 -7.11
CA GLY A 52 -0.30 9.52 -8.21
C GLY A 52 -0.85 10.80 -8.85
N PHE A 53 -1.26 11.78 -8.04
CA PHE A 53 -1.72 13.09 -8.51
C PHE A 53 -0.60 13.91 -9.16
N ALA A 54 0.62 13.88 -8.62
CA ALA A 54 1.78 14.53 -9.23
C ALA A 54 2.11 13.96 -10.63
N ASN A 55 1.77 12.69 -10.88
CA ASN A 55 1.92 12.03 -12.18
C ASN A 55 0.66 12.14 -13.07
N LYS A 56 -0.31 12.98 -12.70
CA LYS A 56 -1.58 13.21 -13.42
C LYS A 56 -2.41 11.94 -13.61
N ILE A 57 -2.31 10.99 -12.68
CA ILE A 57 -3.17 9.80 -12.67
C ILE A 57 -4.50 10.15 -12.01
N SER A 58 -5.61 9.75 -12.65
CA SER A 58 -6.94 9.99 -12.12
C SER A 58 -7.20 9.13 -10.88
N TYR A 59 -7.98 9.65 -9.93
CA TYR A 59 -8.40 8.91 -8.74
C TYR A 59 -9.13 7.61 -9.09
N GLN A 60 -10.00 7.65 -10.10
CA GLN A 60 -10.72 6.48 -10.60
C GLN A 60 -9.75 5.38 -11.04
N THR A 61 -8.73 5.73 -11.82
CA THR A 61 -7.71 4.77 -12.28
C THR A 61 -6.93 4.15 -11.13
N MET A 62 -6.62 4.92 -10.08
CA MET A 62 -5.96 4.39 -8.88
C MET A 62 -6.85 3.39 -8.15
N LEU A 63 -8.13 3.70 -7.95
CA LEU A 63 -9.10 2.80 -7.33
C LEU A 63 -9.35 1.54 -8.15
N ASP A 64 -9.53 1.66 -9.47
CA ASP A 64 -9.74 0.52 -10.36
C ASP A 64 -8.55 -0.46 -10.26
N LYS A 65 -7.33 0.09 -10.18
CA LYS A 65 -6.13 -0.74 -10.01
C LYS A 65 -6.08 -1.43 -8.65
N VAL A 66 -6.51 -0.78 -7.57
CA VAL A 66 -6.62 -1.42 -6.24
C VAL A 66 -7.66 -2.54 -6.27
N ALA A 67 -8.83 -2.29 -6.87
CA ALA A 67 -9.90 -3.28 -7.01
C ALA A 67 -9.45 -4.51 -7.82
N ASP A 68 -8.73 -4.30 -8.92
CA ASP A 68 -8.14 -5.39 -9.71
C ASP A 68 -7.16 -6.24 -8.90
N ASN A 69 -6.31 -5.60 -8.09
CA ASN A 69 -5.37 -6.31 -7.21
C ASN A 69 -6.13 -7.15 -6.17
N LEU A 70 -7.15 -6.56 -5.53
CA LEU A 70 -7.99 -7.28 -4.57
C LEU A 70 -8.68 -8.49 -5.20
N LYS A 71 -9.29 -8.31 -6.38
CA LYS A 71 -9.94 -9.39 -7.14
C LYS A 71 -8.96 -10.52 -7.46
N SER A 72 -7.72 -10.18 -7.83
CA SER A 72 -6.68 -11.17 -8.13
C SER A 72 -6.27 -11.99 -6.90
N VAL A 73 -6.30 -11.40 -5.70
CA VAL A 73 -5.93 -12.11 -4.46
C VAL A 73 -7.11 -12.77 -3.76
N THR A 74 -8.36 -12.46 -4.14
CA THR A 74 -9.57 -13.07 -3.54
C THR A 74 -9.54 -14.59 -3.56
N CYS A 75 -9.09 -15.21 -4.66
CA CYS A 75 -8.99 -16.67 -4.73
C CYS A 75 -8.04 -17.24 -3.67
N VAL A 76 -6.89 -16.60 -3.45
CA VAL A 76 -5.92 -17.00 -2.42
C VAL A 76 -6.48 -16.79 -1.02
N ILE A 77 -7.16 -15.67 -0.77
CA ILE A 77 -7.82 -15.38 0.51
C ILE A 77 -8.86 -16.48 0.83
N LEU A 78 -9.66 -16.89 -0.15
CA LEU A 78 -10.64 -17.95 0.04
C LEU A 78 -9.98 -19.31 0.34
N ILE A 79 -8.89 -19.67 -0.36
CA ILE A 79 -8.15 -20.90 -0.06
C ILE A 79 -7.59 -20.87 1.37
N LEU A 80 -6.96 -19.76 1.77
CA LEU A 80 -6.43 -19.60 3.12
C LEU A 80 -7.54 -19.65 4.18
N LEU A 81 -8.70 -19.07 3.90
CA LEU A 81 -9.87 -19.15 4.77
C LEU A 81 -10.36 -20.60 4.92
N PHE A 82 -10.42 -21.39 3.85
CA PHE A 82 -10.86 -22.78 3.92
C PHE A 82 -9.82 -23.74 4.55
N VAL A 83 -8.53 -23.40 4.49
CA VAL A 83 -7.45 -24.24 5.04
C VAL A 83 -7.11 -23.90 6.49
N GLY A 84 -7.29 -22.63 6.90
CA GLY A 84 -6.81 -22.11 8.19
C GLY A 84 -7.87 -21.54 9.13
N ALA A 85 -9.16 -21.51 8.77
CA ALA A 85 -10.25 -21.07 9.64
C ALA A 85 -10.96 -22.22 10.35
#